data_AF-A0A843GU35-F1
#
_entry.id   AF-A0A843GU35-F1
#
_cell.length_a   1.000
_cell.length_b   1.000
_cell.length_c   1.000
_cell.angle_alpha   90.00
_cell.angle_beta   90.00
_cell.angle_gamma   90.00
#
_symmetry.space_group_name_H-M   'P 1'
#
loop_
_entity.id
_entity.type
_entity.pdbx_description
1 polymer ?
#
loop_
_entity_poly.entity_id
_entity_poly.type
_entity_poly.pdbx_seq_one_letter_code
_entity_poly.pdbx_strand_id
1 'polypeptide(L)'
;MLYQELIMKYLIWLGIPETGSYDIIKKIAKKKFKEEELKELKATLLQGWKNKLNTEEGFEENWQVVEDAAHYSFNASHSLSYAYDSLYGAYLKAHYPLEYYTVALNMYSDDLDRTPRLIEEMSYWNITLHPPKFRHSDAEYMYDRENNAIYKGIASIKFLNENCAKELYNRKEKVYNNFIELLVDLEENSTVNSKQIKILIQLDFFEEFGKAGKLMNIYKEFSEGQFKYQKTYCEKTKIKRLEALNEMEFQDIDLPIKEKIAAQIEYFGSPTTITPELKGYAYIIDINTKGSPRLTTYGLGTGKTTIVKTYAKTFNKKKVEKGDIISDCKLIQKNKMKKVGEEWVETEELEWWLQDYKVEVIGF
;
A
#
# COMPACT_ATOMS: atom_id res chain seq x y z
N MET A 1 -26.40 11.71 28.44
CA MET A 1 -26.43 10.22 28.50
C MET A 1 -25.93 9.67 27.17
N LEU A 2 -25.09 8.62 27.16
CA LEU A 2 -24.43 8.16 25.93
C LEU A 2 -25.25 7.10 25.15
N TYR A 3 -25.85 6.14 25.86
CA TYR A 3 -26.54 5.01 25.22
C TYR A 3 -28.05 5.09 25.32
N GLN A 4 -28.75 4.59 24.30
CA GLN A 4 -30.21 4.48 24.27
C GLN A 4 -30.72 3.65 25.45
N GLU A 5 -30.00 2.58 25.80
CA GLU A 5 -30.30 1.69 26.92
C GLU A 5 -30.22 2.41 28.29
N LEU A 6 -29.38 3.45 28.42
CA LEU A 6 -29.36 4.29 29.63
C LEU A 6 -30.62 5.16 29.73
N ILE A 7 -31.10 5.68 28.60
CA ILE A 7 -32.36 6.42 28.53
C ILE A 7 -33.54 5.49 28.81
N MET A 8 -33.52 4.26 28.27
CA MET A 8 -34.55 3.25 28.56
C MET A 8 -34.61 2.95 30.06
N LYS A 9 -33.46 2.73 30.71
CA LYS A 9 -33.39 2.52 32.17
C LYS A 9 -33.96 3.69 32.95
N TYR A 10 -33.71 4.93 32.52
CA TYR A 10 -34.30 6.12 33.14
C TYR A 10 -35.83 6.14 33.01
N LEU A 11 -36.36 5.92 31.80
CA LEU A 11 -37.80 5.85 31.56
C LEU A 11 -38.46 4.73 32.39
N ILE A 12 -37.84 3.55 32.43
CA ILE A 12 -38.31 2.40 33.21
C ILE A 12 -38.31 2.70 34.71
N TRP A 13 -37.25 3.34 35.21
CA TRP A 13 -37.17 3.75 36.61
C TRP A 13 -38.30 4.72 37.00
N LEU A 14 -38.74 5.55 36.07
CA LEU A 14 -39.90 6.47 36.20
C LEU A 14 -41.25 5.80 35.90
N GLY A 15 -41.30 4.50 35.66
CA GLY A 15 -42.55 3.74 35.52
C GLY A 15 -43.04 3.52 34.09
N ILE A 16 -42.24 3.84 33.07
CA ILE A 16 -42.55 3.48 31.69
C ILE A 16 -42.26 1.99 31.46
N PRO A 17 -43.17 1.21 30.85
CA PRO A 17 -42.87 -0.17 30.48
C PRO A 17 -41.69 -0.29 29.52
N GLU A 18 -40.88 -1.33 29.71
CA GLU A 18 -39.70 -1.59 28.86
C GLU A 18 -40.06 -1.65 27.36
N THR A 19 -41.18 -2.30 27.02
CA THR A 19 -41.69 -2.44 25.65
C THR A 19 -42.00 -1.10 24.97
N GLY A 20 -42.32 -0.05 25.72
CA GLY A 20 -42.62 1.29 25.19
C GLY A 20 -41.45 2.27 25.22
N SER A 21 -40.42 1.98 26.02
CA SER A 21 -39.30 2.89 26.27
C SER A 21 -38.50 3.23 25.01
N TYR A 22 -38.29 2.26 24.11
CA TYR A 22 -37.52 2.47 22.89
C TYR A 22 -38.26 3.35 21.85
N ASP A 23 -39.57 3.19 21.70
CA ASP A 23 -40.38 4.01 20.80
C ASP A 23 -40.43 5.46 21.26
N ILE A 24 -40.47 5.69 22.58
CA ILE A 24 -40.35 7.02 23.16
C ILE A 24 -39.03 7.66 22.73
N ILE A 25 -37.89 6.98 22.91
CA ILE A 25 -36.57 7.48 22.51
C ILE A 25 -36.55 7.86 21.03
N LYS A 26 -37.06 6.99 20.15
CA LYS A 26 -37.14 7.26 18.70
C LYS A 26 -37.99 8.48 18.39
N LYS A 27 -39.11 8.66 19.09
CA LYS A 27 -39.99 9.83 18.90
C LYS A 27 -39.32 11.12 19.37
N ILE A 28 -38.58 11.11 20.48
CA ILE A 28 -37.78 12.27 20.94
C ILE A 28 -36.72 12.61 19.89
N ALA A 29 -35.87 11.63 19.55
CA ALA A 29 -34.74 11.82 18.66
C ALA A 29 -35.15 12.39 17.29
N LYS A 30 -36.30 11.97 16.76
CA LYS A 30 -36.84 12.40 15.46
C LYS A 30 -37.77 13.61 15.53
N LYS A 31 -37.98 14.22 16.71
CA LYS A 31 -38.95 15.30 16.94
C LYS A 31 -40.35 14.96 16.42
N LYS A 32 -40.80 13.72 16.68
CA LYS A 32 -42.07 13.17 16.18
C LYS A 32 -43.21 13.18 17.20
N PHE A 33 -42.97 13.70 18.40
CA PHE A 33 -44.06 13.86 19.35
C PHE A 33 -45.01 14.96 18.88
N LYS A 34 -46.31 14.68 18.96
CA LYS A 34 -47.32 15.73 19.01
C LYS A 34 -47.23 16.42 20.36
N GLU A 35 -47.58 17.70 20.41
CA GLU A 35 -47.45 18.51 21.63
C GLU A 35 -48.24 17.91 22.82
N GLU A 36 -49.43 17.38 22.57
CA GLU A 36 -50.27 16.71 23.57
C GLU A 36 -49.62 15.40 24.07
N GLU A 37 -49.11 14.56 23.16
CA GLU A 37 -48.42 13.30 23.52
C GLU A 37 -47.19 13.56 24.40
N LEU A 38 -46.44 14.64 24.13
CA LEU A 38 -45.28 15.00 24.92
C LEU A 38 -45.67 15.49 26.33
N LYS A 39 -46.75 16.27 26.44
CA LYS A 39 -47.28 16.74 27.73
C LYS A 39 -47.74 15.57 28.60
N GLU A 40 -48.47 14.61 28.02
CA GLU A 40 -48.91 13.40 28.72
C GLU A 40 -47.73 12.54 29.19
N LEU A 41 -46.73 12.37 28.33
CA LEU A 41 -45.50 11.65 28.68
C LEU A 41 -44.78 12.34 29.84
N LYS A 42 -44.56 13.66 29.77
CA LYS A 42 -43.93 14.43 30.85
C LYS A 42 -44.69 14.33 32.16
N ALA A 43 -46.02 14.42 32.15
CA ALA A 43 -46.84 14.27 33.35
C ALA A 43 -46.68 12.88 33.99
N THR A 44 -46.66 11.83 33.16
CA THR A 44 -46.44 10.45 33.62
C THR A 44 -45.05 10.30 34.27
N LEU A 45 -44.02 10.83 33.63
CA LEU A 45 -42.64 10.77 34.12
C LEU A 45 -42.45 11.58 35.40
N LEU A 46 -43.07 12.77 35.50
CA LEU A 46 -43.04 13.59 36.71
C LEU A 46 -43.73 12.89 37.89
N GLN A 47 -44.84 12.19 37.66
CA GLN A 47 -45.47 11.39 38.70
C GLN A 47 -44.56 10.24 39.15
N GLY A 48 -43.90 9.56 38.21
CA GLY A 48 -42.87 8.58 38.50
C GLY A 48 -41.75 9.15 39.36
N TRP A 49 -41.27 10.36 39.03
CA TRP A 49 -40.22 11.08 39.73
C TRP A 49 -40.61 11.39 41.18
N LYS A 50 -41.80 11.98 41.39
CA LYS A 50 -42.35 12.25 42.72
C LYS A 50 -42.47 10.98 43.56
N ASN A 51 -42.92 9.88 42.96
CA ASN A 51 -43.05 8.60 43.65
C ASN A 51 -41.69 8.01 44.09
N LYS A 52 -40.59 8.34 43.38
CA LYS A 52 -39.25 7.85 43.71
C LYS A 52 -38.48 8.74 44.68
N LEU A 53 -38.65 10.05 44.57
CA LEU A 53 -37.81 11.03 45.27
C LEU A 53 -38.57 11.93 46.26
N ASN A 54 -39.91 11.82 46.33
CA ASN A 54 -40.77 12.66 47.17
C ASN A 54 -40.61 14.17 46.94
N THR A 55 -40.15 14.58 45.76
CA THR A 55 -39.98 15.98 45.34
C THR A 55 -40.20 16.12 43.85
N GLU A 56 -40.48 17.35 43.39
CA GLU A 56 -40.53 17.73 41.97
C GLU A 56 -39.23 18.41 41.51
N GLU A 57 -38.41 18.84 42.47
CA GLU A 57 -37.18 19.56 42.22
C GLU A 57 -36.22 18.74 41.36
N GLY A 58 -35.58 19.40 40.39
CA GLY A 58 -34.63 18.79 39.46
C GLY A 58 -35.23 17.98 38.31
N PHE A 59 -36.55 17.74 38.26
CA PHE A 59 -37.15 16.93 37.19
C PHE A 59 -36.95 17.54 35.80
N GLU A 60 -37.29 18.83 35.61
CA GLU A 60 -37.20 19.47 34.28
C GLU A 60 -35.75 19.54 33.78
N GLU A 61 -34.79 19.79 34.67
CA GLU A 61 -33.36 19.80 34.34
C GLU A 61 -32.89 18.41 33.90
N ASN A 62 -33.29 17.36 34.62
CA ASN A 62 -32.97 15.97 34.26
C ASN A 62 -33.66 15.54 32.96
N TRP A 63 -34.91 15.95 32.75
CA TRP A 63 -35.63 15.69 31.52
C TRP A 63 -34.96 16.36 30.31
N GLN A 64 -34.53 17.61 30.45
CA GLN A 64 -33.81 18.32 29.38
C GLN A 64 -32.56 17.55 28.96
N VAL A 65 -31.79 17.02 29.92
CA VAL A 65 -30.62 16.16 29.64
C VAL A 65 -31.00 14.90 28.86
N VAL A 66 -32.15 14.29 29.16
CA VAL A 66 -32.65 13.11 28.43
C VAL A 66 -33.07 13.48 27.01
N GLU A 67 -33.77 14.59 26.84
CA GLU A 67 -34.24 15.09 25.55
C GLU A 67 -33.06 15.42 24.61
N ASP A 68 -32.09 16.17 25.11
CA ASP A 68 -30.86 16.50 24.38
C ASP A 68 -30.04 15.24 24.06
N ALA A 69 -29.92 14.32 25.04
CA ALA A 69 -29.18 13.07 24.85
C ALA A 69 -29.84 12.14 23.83
N ALA A 70 -31.18 12.07 23.78
CA ALA A 70 -31.89 11.17 22.86
C ALA A 70 -31.54 11.43 21.40
N HIS A 71 -31.23 12.69 21.02
CA HIS A 71 -30.82 13.07 19.67
C HIS A 71 -29.48 12.45 19.23
N TYR A 72 -28.57 12.17 20.18
CA TYR A 72 -27.22 11.68 19.89
C TYR A 72 -26.92 10.31 20.50
N SER A 73 -27.86 9.77 21.29
CA SER A 73 -27.69 8.50 21.98
C SER A 73 -27.54 7.34 21.01
N PHE A 74 -26.56 6.49 21.28
CA PHE A 74 -26.20 5.37 20.42
C PHE A 74 -26.67 4.04 20.98
N ASN A 75 -26.83 3.03 20.14
CA ASN A 75 -27.21 1.70 20.59
C ASN A 75 -26.00 1.00 21.24
N ALA A 76 -26.10 0.63 22.52
CA ALA A 76 -24.98 0.07 23.27
C ALA A 76 -24.56 -1.30 22.76
N SER A 77 -25.51 -2.18 22.41
CA SER A 77 -25.17 -3.53 21.93
C SER A 77 -24.42 -3.50 20.59
N HIS A 78 -24.85 -2.65 19.66
CA HIS A 78 -24.14 -2.40 18.42
C HIS A 78 -22.75 -1.81 18.68
N SER A 79 -22.66 -0.75 19.50
CA SER A 79 -21.37 -0.15 19.86
C SER A 79 -20.41 -1.16 20.48
N LEU A 80 -20.91 -2.04 21.34
CA LEU A 80 -20.10 -3.04 22.03
C LEU A 80 -19.53 -4.08 21.06
N SER A 81 -20.33 -4.58 20.12
CA SER A 81 -19.86 -5.55 19.12
C SER A 81 -18.72 -4.98 18.27
N TYR A 82 -18.86 -3.77 17.75
CA TYR A 82 -17.78 -3.13 16.96
C TYR A 82 -16.56 -2.74 17.81
N ALA A 83 -16.77 -2.42 19.10
CA ALA A 83 -15.68 -2.19 20.04
C ALA A 83 -14.85 -3.47 20.26
N TYR A 84 -15.49 -4.64 20.32
CA TYR A 84 -14.78 -5.92 20.37
C TYR A 84 -13.96 -6.17 19.11
N ASP A 85 -14.50 -5.95 17.92
CA ASP A 85 -13.73 -6.10 16.66
C ASP A 85 -12.52 -5.16 16.62
N SER A 86 -12.71 -3.91 17.06
CA SER A 86 -11.63 -2.92 17.17
C SER A 86 -10.58 -3.36 18.18
N LEU A 87 -11.00 -3.91 19.33
CA LEU A 87 -10.10 -4.42 20.35
C LEU A 87 -9.30 -5.63 19.86
N TYR A 88 -9.91 -6.56 19.13
CA TYR A 88 -9.20 -7.68 18.52
C TYR A 88 -8.16 -7.20 17.49
N GLY A 89 -8.53 -6.25 16.63
CA GLY A 89 -7.59 -5.66 15.68
C GLY A 89 -6.42 -4.97 16.39
N ALA A 90 -6.69 -4.19 17.44
CA ALA A 90 -5.66 -3.53 18.24
C ALA A 90 -4.76 -4.53 18.96
N TYR A 91 -5.33 -5.59 19.55
CA TYR A 91 -4.60 -6.66 20.21
C TYR A 91 -3.68 -7.40 19.23
N LEU A 92 -4.18 -7.81 18.06
CA LEU A 92 -3.37 -8.47 17.04
C LEU A 92 -2.25 -7.55 16.54
N LYS A 93 -2.54 -6.28 16.29
CA LYS A 93 -1.53 -5.30 15.88
C LYS A 93 -0.46 -5.09 16.95
N ALA A 94 -0.81 -5.12 18.24
CA ALA A 94 0.13 -4.89 19.33
C ALA A 94 1.00 -6.13 19.65
N HIS A 95 0.45 -7.33 19.52
CA HIS A 95 1.12 -8.58 19.94
C HIS A 95 1.64 -9.44 18.77
N TYR A 96 1.05 -9.32 17.59
CA TYR A 96 1.39 -10.04 16.36
C TYR A 96 1.48 -9.07 15.17
N PRO A 97 2.29 -8.00 15.27
CA PRO A 97 2.33 -6.96 14.24
C PRO A 97 2.74 -7.51 12.88
N LEU A 98 3.70 -8.43 12.83
CA LEU A 98 4.19 -9.01 11.58
C LEU A 98 3.08 -9.72 10.78
N GLU A 99 2.33 -10.59 11.43
CA GLU A 99 1.20 -11.30 10.83
C GLU A 99 0.04 -10.35 10.53
N TYR A 100 -0.25 -9.41 11.45
CA TYR A 100 -1.29 -8.40 11.26
C TYR A 100 -1.05 -7.60 9.98
N TYR A 101 0.16 -7.06 9.80
CA TYR A 101 0.50 -6.27 8.62
C TYR A 101 0.52 -7.13 7.36
N THR A 102 0.95 -8.38 7.43
CA THR A 102 0.91 -9.29 6.27
C THR A 102 -0.51 -9.51 5.80
N VAL A 103 -1.43 -9.83 6.72
CA VAL A 103 -2.86 -10.01 6.40
C VAL A 103 -3.48 -8.71 5.91
N ALA A 104 -3.18 -7.58 6.56
CA ALA A 104 -3.70 -6.27 6.16
C ALA A 104 -3.24 -5.88 4.74
N LEU A 105 -1.97 -6.12 4.40
CA LEU A 105 -1.44 -5.87 3.05
C LEU A 105 -2.11 -6.75 1.99
N ASN A 106 -2.41 -8.02 2.31
CA ASN A 106 -3.15 -8.89 1.41
C ASN A 106 -4.60 -8.41 1.21
N MET A 107 -5.31 -8.09 2.31
CA MET A 107 -6.70 -7.63 2.27
C MET A 107 -6.88 -6.30 1.53
N TYR A 108 -5.91 -5.41 1.63
CA TYR A 108 -5.97 -4.06 1.05
C TYR A 108 -5.06 -3.89 -0.15
N SER A 109 -4.59 -4.98 -0.76
CA SER A 109 -3.63 -4.95 -1.87
C SER A 109 -4.06 -4.09 -3.06
N ASP A 110 -5.37 -3.98 -3.31
CA ASP A 110 -5.96 -3.12 -4.35
C ASP A 110 -6.25 -1.67 -3.90
N ASP A 111 -6.13 -1.37 -2.60
CA ASP A 111 -6.34 -0.02 -2.02
C ASP A 111 -5.03 0.77 -2.06
N LEU A 112 -4.87 1.55 -3.14
CA LEU A 112 -3.69 2.38 -3.42
C LEU A 112 -3.49 3.53 -2.41
N ASP A 113 -4.51 3.90 -1.65
CA ASP A 113 -4.43 4.97 -0.64
C ASP A 113 -4.08 4.42 0.75
N ARG A 114 -4.52 3.20 1.07
CA ARG A 114 -4.29 2.57 2.38
C ARG A 114 -2.99 1.81 2.45
N THR A 115 -2.63 1.09 1.39
CA THR A 115 -1.42 0.26 1.37
C THR A 115 -0.15 1.05 1.69
N PRO A 116 0.11 2.25 1.13
CA PRO A 116 1.30 3.03 1.48
C PRO A 116 1.35 3.45 2.95
N ARG A 117 0.19 3.78 3.55
CA ARG A 117 0.09 4.13 4.97
C ARG A 117 0.40 2.94 5.87
N LEU A 118 -0.10 1.76 5.51
CA LEU A 118 0.24 0.52 6.22
C LEU A 118 1.74 0.24 6.17
N ILE A 119 2.36 0.38 4.99
CA ILE A 119 3.81 0.19 4.80
C ILE A 119 4.62 1.19 5.63
N GLU A 120 4.19 2.45 5.69
CA GLU A 120 4.86 3.48 6.49
C GLU A 120 4.82 3.14 7.99
N GLU A 121 3.67 2.69 8.50
CA GLU A 121 3.50 2.33 9.91
C GLU A 121 4.34 1.11 10.34
N MET A 122 4.62 0.17 9.42
CA MET A 122 5.42 -1.04 9.72
C MET A 122 6.80 -0.70 10.30
N SER A 123 7.37 0.45 9.93
CA SER A 123 8.66 0.92 10.43
C SER A 123 8.68 1.11 11.95
N TYR A 124 7.54 1.47 12.57
CA TYR A 124 7.40 1.57 14.03
C TYR A 124 7.69 0.23 14.72
N TRP A 125 7.34 -0.87 14.06
CA TRP A 125 7.54 -2.24 14.55
C TRP A 125 8.83 -2.87 14.04
N ASN A 126 9.71 -2.09 13.40
CA ASN A 126 10.93 -2.56 12.73
C ASN A 126 10.66 -3.67 11.70
N ILE A 127 9.47 -3.70 11.09
CA ILE A 127 9.15 -4.68 10.05
C ILE A 127 9.62 -4.13 8.71
N THR A 128 10.46 -4.89 8.02
CA THR A 128 10.96 -4.52 6.69
C THR A 128 10.10 -5.13 5.60
N LEU A 129 9.68 -4.34 4.62
CA LEU A 129 9.06 -4.86 3.40
C LEU A 129 10.14 -5.08 2.32
N HIS A 130 10.36 -6.34 1.95
CA HIS A 130 11.24 -6.72 0.86
C HIS A 130 10.49 -6.79 -0.49
N PRO A 131 11.20 -6.50 -1.60
CA PRO A 131 10.71 -6.84 -2.93
C PRO A 131 10.47 -8.36 -3.04
N PRO A 132 9.77 -8.81 -4.08
CA PRO A 132 9.57 -10.23 -4.28
C PRO A 132 10.91 -10.95 -4.44
N LYS A 133 11.08 -12.08 -3.77
CA LYS A 133 12.33 -12.85 -3.76
C LYS A 133 12.06 -14.33 -3.90
N PHE A 134 12.86 -15.01 -4.71
CA PHE A 134 12.79 -16.45 -4.88
C PHE A 134 12.94 -17.15 -3.53
N ARG A 135 12.23 -18.27 -3.34
CA ARG A 135 12.09 -19.03 -2.09
C ARG A 135 11.27 -18.38 -0.97
N HIS A 136 11.12 -17.06 -0.96
CA HIS A 136 10.42 -16.34 0.12
C HIS A 136 9.02 -15.86 -0.29
N SER A 137 8.87 -15.38 -1.51
CA SER A 137 7.60 -14.85 -2.02
C SER A 137 6.72 -15.96 -2.62
N ASP A 138 5.43 -15.87 -2.30
CA ASP A 138 4.36 -16.66 -2.93
C ASP A 138 3.41 -15.71 -3.71
N ALA A 139 2.18 -16.13 -3.97
CA ALA A 139 1.17 -15.33 -4.66
C ALA A 139 0.83 -14.05 -3.88
N GLU A 140 0.63 -14.21 -2.57
CA GLU A 140 0.31 -13.16 -1.61
C GLU A 140 1.55 -12.68 -0.84
N TYR A 141 1.43 -11.59 -0.10
CA TYR A 141 2.47 -11.15 0.85
C TYR A 141 2.72 -12.25 1.88
N MET A 142 4.00 -12.56 2.10
CA MET A 142 4.45 -13.62 3.01
C MET A 142 5.35 -13.03 4.09
N TYR A 143 5.13 -13.40 5.36
CA TYR A 143 6.02 -12.98 6.44
C TYR A 143 7.18 -13.95 6.64
N ASP A 144 8.28 -13.40 7.14
CA ASP A 144 9.45 -14.10 7.63
C ASP A 144 9.68 -13.69 9.10
N ARG A 145 9.48 -14.66 9.99
CA ARG A 145 9.62 -14.46 11.44
C ARG A 145 11.08 -14.27 11.85
N GLU A 146 12.01 -14.89 11.15
CA GLU A 146 13.42 -14.88 11.54
C GLU A 146 14.03 -13.49 11.30
N ASN A 147 13.68 -12.86 10.19
CA ASN A 147 14.19 -11.55 9.79
C ASN A 147 13.24 -10.39 10.13
N ASN A 148 12.10 -10.67 10.77
CA ASN A 148 11.02 -9.70 11.04
C ASN A 148 10.66 -8.90 9.77
N ALA A 149 10.40 -9.63 8.69
CA ALA A 149 10.24 -9.03 7.37
C ALA A 149 9.01 -9.58 6.65
N ILE A 150 8.53 -8.83 5.67
CA ILE A 150 7.45 -9.25 4.77
C ILE A 150 8.02 -9.22 3.35
N TYR A 151 7.78 -10.27 2.59
CA TYR A 151 8.10 -10.35 1.17
C TYR A 151 6.86 -10.08 0.35
N LYS A 152 6.99 -9.20 -0.64
CA LYS A 152 5.89 -8.90 -1.57
C LYS A 152 5.48 -10.14 -2.35
N GLY A 153 4.17 -10.38 -2.42
CA GLY A 153 3.59 -11.42 -3.26
C GLY A 153 3.75 -11.10 -4.75
N ILE A 154 3.86 -12.14 -5.58
CA ILE A 154 4.10 -11.95 -7.02
C ILE A 154 2.85 -12.00 -7.89
N ALA A 155 1.70 -12.42 -7.37
CA ALA A 155 0.50 -12.59 -8.19
C ALA A 155 -0.08 -11.26 -8.69
N SER A 156 0.07 -10.17 -7.93
CA SER A 156 -0.40 -8.82 -8.31
C SER A 156 0.54 -8.08 -9.26
N ILE A 157 1.73 -8.63 -9.53
CA ILE A 157 2.68 -8.05 -10.47
C ILE A 157 2.13 -8.24 -11.89
N LYS A 158 2.12 -7.16 -12.66
CA LYS A 158 1.61 -7.16 -14.03
C LYS A 158 2.25 -8.28 -14.87
N PHE A 159 1.40 -9.08 -15.54
CA PHE A 159 1.75 -10.28 -16.33
C PHE A 159 2.18 -11.53 -15.55
N LEU A 160 2.25 -11.47 -14.22
CA LEU A 160 2.35 -12.66 -13.37
C LEU A 160 0.95 -13.12 -12.93
N ASN A 161 0.89 -14.28 -12.29
CA ASN A 161 -0.35 -14.85 -11.78
C ASN A 161 -0.07 -15.81 -10.61
N GLU A 162 -1.13 -16.21 -9.91
CA GLU A 162 -1.05 -17.12 -8.77
C GLU A 162 -0.41 -18.48 -9.11
N ASN A 163 -0.65 -19.01 -10.31
CA ASN A 163 -0.06 -20.30 -10.71
C ASN A 163 1.47 -20.20 -10.84
N CYS A 164 1.97 -19.15 -11.49
CA CYS A 164 3.39 -18.85 -11.60
C CYS A 164 4.03 -18.70 -10.21
N ALA A 165 3.35 -18.01 -9.30
CA ALA A 165 3.80 -17.83 -7.92
C ALA A 165 3.95 -19.16 -7.18
N LYS A 166 2.90 -19.99 -7.19
CA LYS A 166 2.90 -21.29 -6.54
C LYS A 166 3.94 -22.23 -7.14
N GLU A 167 4.08 -22.26 -8.47
CA GLU A 167 5.08 -23.09 -9.13
C GLU A 167 6.51 -22.71 -8.74
N LEU A 168 6.81 -21.41 -8.59
CA LEU A 168 8.11 -20.93 -8.12
C LEU A 168 8.30 -21.21 -6.62
N TYR A 169 7.30 -20.92 -5.79
CA TYR A 169 7.38 -21.12 -4.35
C TYR A 169 7.50 -22.59 -3.95
N ASN A 170 6.88 -23.52 -4.71
CA ASN A 170 7.04 -24.96 -4.52
C ASN A 170 8.48 -25.46 -4.75
N ARG A 171 9.35 -24.64 -5.36
CA ARG A 171 10.77 -24.92 -5.56
C ARG A 171 11.67 -24.36 -4.46
N LYS A 172 11.11 -23.75 -3.41
CA LYS A 172 11.88 -23.07 -2.35
C LYS A 172 12.88 -23.95 -1.61
N GLU A 173 12.61 -25.26 -1.49
CA GLU A 173 13.49 -26.23 -0.82
C GLU A 173 14.44 -26.96 -1.80
N LYS A 174 14.26 -26.79 -3.12
CA LYS A 174 15.11 -27.45 -4.11
C LYS A 174 16.47 -26.74 -4.20
N VAL A 175 17.54 -27.53 -4.21
CA VAL A 175 18.90 -27.00 -4.40
C VAL A 175 19.21 -26.92 -5.89
N TYR A 176 19.69 -25.77 -6.34
CA TYR A 176 20.20 -25.54 -7.68
C TYR A 176 21.63 -25.00 -7.55
N ASN A 177 22.59 -25.61 -8.25
CA ASN A 177 23.99 -25.18 -8.22
C ASN A 177 24.19 -23.85 -8.95
N ASN A 178 23.35 -23.57 -9.94
CA ASN A 178 23.38 -22.34 -10.72
C ASN A 178 22.01 -22.01 -11.34
N PHE A 179 21.92 -20.85 -11.99
CA PHE A 179 20.67 -20.40 -12.60
C PHE A 179 20.21 -21.29 -13.77
N ILE A 180 21.14 -21.92 -14.50
CA ILE A 180 20.81 -22.78 -15.64
C ILE A 180 20.02 -24.01 -15.17
N GLU A 181 20.41 -24.61 -14.04
CA GLU A 181 19.66 -25.75 -13.46
C GLU A 181 18.22 -25.36 -13.09
N LEU A 182 18.02 -24.16 -12.53
CA LEU A 182 16.67 -23.63 -12.28
C LEU A 182 15.89 -23.45 -13.58
N LEU A 183 16.51 -22.87 -14.62
CA LEU A 183 15.87 -22.69 -15.93
C LEU A 183 15.47 -24.02 -16.57
N VAL A 184 16.29 -25.08 -16.44
CA VAL A 184 15.94 -26.43 -16.89
C VAL A 184 14.73 -26.96 -16.14
N ASP A 185 14.69 -26.87 -14.81
CA ASP A 185 13.54 -27.32 -14.01
C ASP A 185 12.26 -26.53 -14.31
N LEU A 186 12.37 -25.25 -14.66
CA LEU A 186 11.24 -24.44 -15.11
C LEU A 186 10.77 -24.86 -16.51
N GLU A 187 11.67 -25.08 -17.46
CA GLU A 187 11.31 -25.49 -18.83
C GLU A 187 10.68 -26.89 -18.87
N GLU A 188 11.17 -27.82 -18.04
CA GLU A 188 10.69 -29.22 -18.02
C GLU A 188 9.44 -29.40 -17.16
N ASN A 189 9.36 -28.71 -16.01
CA ASN A 189 8.38 -29.02 -14.96
C ASN A 189 7.51 -27.81 -14.54
N SER A 190 7.41 -26.77 -15.36
CA SER A 190 6.59 -25.59 -15.06
C SER A 190 5.83 -25.08 -16.29
N THR A 191 4.85 -24.22 -16.03
CA THR A 191 4.13 -23.45 -17.04
C THR A 191 4.56 -21.98 -17.05
N VAL A 192 5.57 -21.62 -16.26
CA VAL A 192 6.14 -20.27 -16.20
C VAL A 192 6.74 -19.92 -17.56
N ASN A 193 6.17 -18.93 -18.23
CA ASN A 193 6.55 -18.59 -19.59
C ASN A 193 7.74 -17.61 -19.65
N SER A 194 8.30 -17.46 -20.85
CA SER A 194 9.47 -16.59 -21.08
C SER A 194 9.29 -15.14 -20.64
N LYS A 195 8.08 -14.59 -20.78
CA LYS A 195 7.80 -13.22 -20.36
C LYS A 195 7.85 -13.09 -18.84
N GLN A 196 7.30 -14.07 -18.12
CA GLN A 196 7.31 -14.10 -16.66
C GLN A 196 8.73 -14.22 -16.12
N ILE A 197 9.58 -15.09 -16.71
CA ILE A 197 10.98 -15.23 -16.31
C ILE A 197 11.75 -13.91 -16.52
N LYS A 198 11.61 -13.26 -17.69
CA LYS A 198 12.27 -11.97 -17.97
C LYS A 198 11.87 -10.90 -16.95
N ILE A 199 10.57 -10.81 -16.62
CA ILE A 199 10.06 -9.87 -15.60
C ILE A 199 10.67 -10.16 -14.24
N LEU A 200 10.68 -11.42 -13.79
CA LEU A 200 11.23 -11.80 -12.49
C LEU A 200 12.74 -11.53 -12.40
N ILE A 201 13.50 -11.74 -13.48
CA ILE A 201 14.91 -11.34 -13.55
C ILE A 201 15.05 -9.83 -13.39
N GLN A 202 14.26 -9.03 -14.11
CA GLN A 202 14.30 -7.56 -14.04
C GLN A 202 13.93 -6.99 -12.67
N LEU A 203 13.24 -7.77 -11.84
CA LEU A 203 12.82 -7.42 -10.49
C LEU A 203 13.72 -8.01 -9.40
N ASP A 204 14.91 -8.53 -9.78
CA ASP A 204 15.89 -9.18 -8.89
C ASP A 204 15.35 -10.39 -8.12
N PHE A 205 14.25 -11.00 -8.58
CA PHE A 205 13.63 -12.12 -7.89
C PHE A 205 14.60 -13.30 -7.69
N PHE A 206 15.51 -13.50 -8.65
CA PHE A 206 16.49 -14.58 -8.68
C PHE A 206 17.88 -14.15 -8.20
N GLU A 207 17.98 -13.09 -7.37
CA GLU A 207 19.26 -12.51 -6.92
C GLU A 207 20.24 -13.50 -6.29
N GLU A 208 19.77 -14.64 -5.76
CA GLU A 208 20.63 -15.69 -5.20
C GLU A 208 21.62 -16.29 -6.22
N PHE A 209 21.34 -16.16 -7.52
CA PHE A 209 22.19 -16.67 -8.60
C PHE A 209 23.11 -15.61 -9.23
N GLY A 210 22.97 -14.35 -8.82
CA GLY A 210 23.71 -13.21 -9.35
C GLY A 210 22.81 -12.02 -9.73
N LYS A 211 23.43 -10.97 -10.25
CA LYS A 211 22.73 -9.72 -10.60
C LYS A 211 21.86 -9.86 -11.85
N ALA A 212 20.82 -9.05 -11.96
CA ALA A 212 19.82 -9.14 -13.03
C ALA A 212 20.42 -9.11 -14.45
N GLY A 213 21.48 -8.32 -14.69
CA GLY A 213 22.16 -8.26 -15.98
C GLY A 213 22.83 -9.57 -16.37
N LYS A 214 23.55 -10.21 -15.44
CA LYS A 214 24.12 -11.55 -15.60
C LYS A 214 23.02 -12.58 -15.91
N LEU A 215 21.96 -12.60 -15.11
CA LEU A 215 20.88 -13.56 -15.25
C LEU A 215 20.12 -13.38 -16.57
N MET A 216 19.95 -12.14 -17.03
CA MET A 216 19.35 -11.84 -18.33
C MET A 216 20.23 -12.35 -19.49
N ASN A 217 21.56 -12.22 -19.39
CA ASN A 217 22.49 -12.76 -20.38
C ASN A 217 22.47 -14.28 -20.42
N ILE A 218 22.48 -14.94 -19.25
CA ILE A 218 22.32 -16.40 -19.14
C ILE A 218 20.99 -16.82 -19.78
N TYR A 219 19.89 -16.15 -19.44
CA TYR A 219 18.58 -16.46 -19.98
C TYR A 219 18.53 -16.30 -21.49
N LYS A 220 19.17 -15.25 -22.05
CA LYS A 220 19.25 -15.02 -23.49
C LYS A 220 19.98 -16.17 -24.19
N GLU A 221 21.13 -16.60 -23.68
CA GLU A 221 21.84 -17.74 -24.26
C GLU A 221 21.06 -19.06 -24.13
N PHE A 222 20.42 -19.28 -22.98
CA PHE A 222 19.58 -20.44 -22.72
C PHE A 222 18.35 -20.51 -23.65
N SER A 223 17.70 -19.39 -23.95
CA SER A 223 16.41 -19.36 -24.66
C SER A 223 16.50 -19.05 -26.16
N GLU A 224 17.53 -18.30 -26.57
CA GLU A 224 17.66 -17.72 -27.92
C GLU A 224 19.08 -17.88 -28.49
N GLY A 225 20.07 -18.27 -27.69
CA GLY A 225 21.47 -18.35 -28.07
C GLY A 225 21.86 -19.57 -28.91
N GLN A 226 23.15 -19.66 -29.22
CA GLN A 226 23.71 -20.75 -30.03
C GLN A 226 23.47 -22.13 -29.38
N PHE A 227 23.51 -22.17 -28.04
CA PHE A 227 23.30 -23.38 -27.25
C PHE A 227 21.92 -23.45 -26.61
N LYS A 228 20.92 -22.80 -27.22
CA LYS A 228 19.52 -22.77 -26.75
C LYS A 228 19.06 -24.13 -26.22
N TYR A 229 18.47 -24.18 -25.04
CA TYR A 229 17.82 -25.37 -24.50
C TYR A 229 16.36 -25.48 -25.00
N GLN A 230 15.89 -26.71 -25.24
CA GLN A 230 14.47 -27.00 -25.48
C GLN A 230 14.15 -28.38 -24.91
N LYS A 231 13.00 -28.50 -24.23
CA LYS A 231 12.55 -29.77 -23.67
C LYS A 231 12.33 -30.90 -24.70
N THR A 232 12.09 -30.53 -25.96
CA THR A 232 11.83 -31.47 -27.08
C THR A 232 13.11 -32.12 -27.64
N TYR A 233 14.29 -31.66 -27.25
CA TYR A 233 15.54 -32.27 -27.70
C TYR A 233 15.77 -33.64 -27.08
N CYS A 234 16.50 -34.51 -27.78
CA CYS A 234 16.94 -35.77 -27.20
C CYS A 234 17.99 -35.53 -26.09
N GLU A 235 18.09 -36.46 -25.14
CA GLU A 235 18.96 -36.33 -23.96
C GLU A 235 20.42 -36.02 -24.30
N LYS A 236 20.99 -36.68 -25.32
CA LYS A 236 22.36 -36.39 -25.77
C LYS A 236 22.55 -34.94 -26.21
N THR A 237 21.54 -34.34 -26.83
CA THR A 237 21.58 -32.93 -27.26
C THR A 237 21.40 -32.00 -26.07
N LYS A 238 20.51 -32.35 -25.12
CA LYS A 238 20.31 -31.58 -23.88
C LYS A 238 21.63 -31.47 -23.10
N ILE A 239 22.27 -32.62 -22.81
CA ILE A 239 23.54 -32.67 -22.07
C ILE A 239 24.61 -31.81 -22.75
N LYS A 240 24.84 -32.00 -24.06
CA LYS A 240 25.85 -31.24 -24.81
C LYS A 240 25.62 -29.72 -24.75
N ARG A 241 24.36 -29.27 -24.83
CA ARG A 241 24.03 -27.84 -24.75
C ARG A 241 24.19 -27.28 -23.35
N LEU A 242 23.80 -28.04 -22.34
CA LEU A 242 23.98 -27.66 -20.94
C LEU A 242 25.46 -27.59 -20.56
N GLU A 243 26.30 -28.53 -21.02
CA GLU A 243 27.76 -28.46 -20.84
C GLU A 243 28.31 -27.15 -21.42
N ALA A 244 27.98 -26.85 -22.69
CA ALA A 244 28.43 -25.63 -23.35
C ALA A 244 27.95 -24.35 -22.64
N LEU A 245 26.70 -24.31 -22.15
CA LEU A 245 26.17 -23.17 -21.41
C LEU A 245 26.86 -22.99 -20.05
N ASN A 246 27.23 -24.08 -19.37
CA ASN A 246 27.93 -24.02 -18.08
C ASN A 246 29.41 -23.63 -18.22
N GLU A 247 30.03 -23.90 -19.38
CA GLU A 247 31.40 -23.46 -19.69
C GLU A 247 31.49 -21.96 -20.05
N MET A 248 30.37 -21.31 -20.36
CA MET A 248 30.34 -19.88 -20.67
C MET A 248 30.56 -19.03 -19.43
N GLU A 249 31.45 -18.03 -19.54
CA GLU A 249 31.66 -17.03 -18.50
C GLU A 249 30.69 -15.84 -18.66
N PHE A 250 29.88 -15.60 -17.64
CA PHE A 250 28.97 -14.45 -17.58
C PHE A 250 29.42 -13.47 -16.50
N GLN A 251 29.66 -12.22 -16.89
CA GLN A 251 30.02 -11.16 -15.94
C GLN A 251 28.85 -10.85 -15.00
N ASP A 252 29.14 -10.71 -13.70
CA ASP A 252 28.14 -10.41 -12.66
C ASP A 252 27.81 -8.92 -12.59
N ILE A 253 27.16 -8.44 -13.65
CA ILE A 253 26.72 -7.05 -13.82
C ILE A 253 25.22 -6.92 -13.57
N ASP A 254 24.80 -5.76 -13.06
CA ASP A 254 23.38 -5.42 -12.93
C ASP A 254 22.80 -4.93 -14.27
N LEU A 255 21.49 -4.85 -14.36
CA LEU A 255 20.84 -4.10 -15.44
C LEU A 255 21.16 -2.61 -15.30
N PRO A 256 21.22 -1.87 -16.42
CA PRO A 256 21.37 -0.43 -16.35
C PRO A 256 20.31 0.19 -15.44
N ILE A 257 20.69 1.13 -14.57
CA ILE A 257 19.80 1.66 -13.53
C ILE A 257 18.50 2.21 -14.12
N LYS A 258 18.57 2.81 -15.31
CA LYS A 258 17.43 3.30 -16.08
C LYS A 258 16.43 2.18 -16.39
N GLU A 259 16.91 1.02 -16.85
CA GLU A 259 16.07 -0.13 -17.19
C GLU A 259 15.47 -0.77 -15.93
N LYS A 260 16.28 -0.88 -14.86
CA LYS A 260 15.84 -1.42 -13.57
C LYS A 260 14.70 -0.62 -12.96
N ILE A 261 14.86 0.71 -12.90
CA ILE A 261 13.81 1.62 -12.40
C ILE A 261 12.58 1.60 -13.32
N ALA A 262 12.78 1.56 -14.64
CA ALA A 262 11.66 1.45 -15.59
C ALA A 262 10.85 0.16 -15.38
N ALA A 263 11.50 -0.99 -15.18
CA ALA A 263 10.84 -2.25 -14.90
C ALA A 263 10.05 -2.21 -13.58
N GLN A 264 10.61 -1.63 -12.52
CA GLN A 264 9.91 -1.47 -11.25
C GLN A 264 8.67 -0.58 -11.38
N ILE A 265 8.76 0.53 -12.11
CA ILE A 265 7.59 1.37 -12.38
C ILE A 265 6.55 0.63 -13.22
N GLU A 266 6.97 -0.13 -14.23
CA GLU A 266 6.04 -0.88 -15.08
C GLU A 266 5.30 -1.99 -14.33
N TYR A 267 6.01 -2.72 -13.47
CA TYR A 267 5.51 -3.96 -12.88
C TYR A 267 5.04 -3.80 -11.42
N PHE A 268 5.65 -2.90 -10.64
CA PHE A 268 5.21 -2.56 -9.27
C PHE A 268 4.43 -1.26 -9.16
N GLY A 269 4.40 -0.43 -10.21
CA GLY A 269 3.80 0.90 -10.19
C GLY A 269 4.66 1.97 -9.50
N SER A 270 5.74 1.58 -8.83
CA SER A 270 6.65 2.48 -8.14
C SER A 270 8.08 1.93 -8.08
N PRO A 271 9.10 2.81 -8.08
CA PRO A 271 10.48 2.40 -7.92
C PRO A 271 10.81 2.06 -6.45
N THR A 272 11.64 1.04 -6.25
CA THR A 272 12.08 0.59 -4.92
C THR A 272 13.60 0.57 -4.77
N THR A 273 14.36 0.54 -5.85
CA THR A 273 15.84 0.53 -5.81
C THR A 273 16.40 1.85 -5.33
N ILE A 274 17.23 1.81 -4.28
CA ILE A 274 18.01 2.95 -3.80
C ILE A 274 19.48 2.67 -4.05
N THR A 275 20.17 3.58 -4.75
CA THR A 275 21.59 3.50 -5.07
C THR A 275 22.32 4.69 -4.45
N PRO A 276 22.82 4.58 -3.20
CA PRO A 276 23.40 5.71 -2.46
C PRO A 276 24.52 6.45 -3.21
N GLU A 277 25.28 5.76 -4.08
CA GLU A 277 26.32 6.39 -4.91
C GLU A 277 25.74 7.42 -5.90
N LEU A 278 24.48 7.27 -6.31
CA LEU A 278 23.77 8.17 -7.22
C LEU A 278 23.02 9.27 -6.48
N LYS A 279 23.52 9.69 -5.31
CA LYS A 279 22.99 10.86 -4.59
C LYS A 279 23.14 12.11 -5.47
N GLY A 280 22.04 12.84 -5.64
CA GLY A 280 21.99 14.02 -6.53
C GLY A 280 21.44 13.73 -7.92
N TYR A 281 21.27 12.45 -8.28
CA TYR A 281 20.60 12.03 -9.51
C TYR A 281 19.12 11.72 -9.25
N ALA A 282 18.27 12.03 -10.22
CA ALA A 282 16.85 11.73 -10.16
C ALA A 282 16.31 11.20 -11.49
N TYR A 283 15.49 10.16 -11.42
CA TYR A 283 14.80 9.57 -12.56
C TYR A 283 13.45 10.26 -12.78
N ILE A 284 13.09 10.56 -14.03
CA ILE A 284 11.81 11.17 -14.39
C ILE A 284 10.72 10.10 -14.52
N ILE A 285 9.83 10.00 -13.54
CA ILE A 285 8.70 9.07 -13.53
C ILE A 285 7.59 9.56 -14.47
N ASP A 286 7.25 10.85 -14.39
CA ASP A 286 6.13 11.45 -15.11
C ASP A 286 6.35 12.94 -15.38
N ILE A 287 5.72 13.46 -16.42
CA ILE A 287 5.81 14.85 -16.86
C ILE A 287 4.42 15.39 -17.15
N ASN A 288 4.04 16.46 -16.47
CA ASN A 288 2.81 17.19 -16.74
C ASN A 288 3.10 18.63 -17.17
N THR A 289 2.78 18.95 -18.42
CA THR A 289 3.04 20.26 -19.03
C THR A 289 1.84 21.23 -18.96
N LYS A 290 0.76 20.89 -18.24
CA LYS A 290 -0.38 21.80 -18.04
C LYS A 290 0.01 22.96 -17.10
N GLY A 291 0.15 24.15 -17.68
CA GLY A 291 0.62 25.35 -16.98
C GLY A 291 2.15 25.35 -16.88
N SER A 292 2.69 25.56 -15.67
CA SER A 292 4.12 25.34 -15.44
C SER A 292 4.42 23.83 -15.47
N PRO A 293 5.42 23.37 -16.25
CA PRO A 293 5.78 21.96 -16.27
C PRO A 293 6.09 21.42 -14.88
N ARG A 294 5.54 20.25 -14.56
CA ARG A 294 5.77 19.50 -13.33
C ARG A 294 6.42 18.17 -13.67
N LEU A 295 7.51 17.85 -12.99
CA LEU A 295 8.23 16.59 -13.12
C LEU A 295 8.01 15.80 -11.84
N THR A 296 7.53 14.57 -11.96
CA THR A 296 7.53 13.62 -10.85
C THR A 296 8.87 12.88 -10.91
N THR A 297 9.72 13.11 -9.92
CA THR A 297 11.10 12.63 -9.91
C THR A 297 11.32 11.63 -8.79
N TYR A 298 12.08 10.58 -9.04
CA TYR A 298 12.58 9.64 -8.04
C TYR A 298 14.06 9.87 -7.79
N GLY A 299 14.45 10.31 -6.60
CA GLY A 299 15.86 10.53 -6.27
C GLY A 299 16.60 9.21 -6.05
N LEU A 300 17.49 8.82 -6.98
CA LEU A 300 18.11 7.49 -7.03
C LEU A 300 18.91 7.14 -5.76
N GLY A 301 19.62 8.09 -5.18
CA GLY A 301 20.34 7.88 -3.91
C GLY A 301 19.51 8.10 -2.64
N THR A 302 18.26 8.53 -2.74
CA THR A 302 17.42 8.86 -1.57
C THR A 302 16.16 8.02 -1.43
N GLY A 303 15.72 7.36 -2.50
CA GLY A 303 14.45 6.64 -2.55
C GLY A 303 13.20 7.52 -2.48
N LYS A 304 13.35 8.86 -2.55
CA LYS A 304 12.21 9.79 -2.41
C LYS A 304 11.62 10.15 -3.76
N THR A 305 10.31 9.95 -3.89
CA THR A 305 9.52 10.51 -4.98
C THR A 305 9.09 11.93 -4.61
N THR A 306 9.32 12.89 -5.50
CA THR A 306 8.95 14.30 -5.28
C THR A 306 8.42 14.91 -6.56
N ILE A 307 7.39 15.75 -6.46
CA ILE A 307 6.89 16.54 -7.57
C ILE A 307 7.61 17.89 -7.53
N VAL A 308 8.32 18.22 -8.60
CA VAL A 308 9.02 19.51 -8.76
C VAL A 308 8.46 20.29 -9.94
N LYS A 309 8.21 21.58 -9.77
CA LYS A 309 7.86 22.48 -10.87
C LYS A 309 9.12 22.98 -11.58
N THR A 310 9.04 23.26 -12.86
CA THR A 310 10.11 23.95 -13.58
C THR A 310 9.53 25.04 -14.47
N TYR A 311 10.35 26.03 -14.81
CA TYR A 311 9.93 27.08 -15.72
C TYR A 311 9.83 26.53 -17.14
N ALA A 312 8.80 26.93 -17.88
CA ALA A 312 8.62 26.52 -19.28
C ALA A 312 9.86 26.84 -20.14
N LYS A 313 10.54 27.97 -19.88
CA LYS A 313 11.79 28.33 -20.56
C LYS A 313 12.93 27.33 -20.28
N THR A 314 13.09 26.90 -19.03
CA THR A 314 14.10 25.89 -18.65
C THR A 314 13.76 24.55 -19.30
N PHE A 315 12.51 24.10 -19.17
CA PHE A 315 12.04 22.83 -19.73
C PHE A 315 12.20 22.78 -21.26
N ASN A 316 11.82 23.84 -21.97
CA ASN A 316 11.93 23.89 -23.43
C ASN A 316 13.39 23.95 -23.91
N LYS A 317 14.30 24.55 -23.12
CA LYS A 317 15.74 24.59 -23.43
C LYS A 317 16.42 23.25 -23.16
N LYS A 318 16.01 22.56 -22.09
CA LYS A 318 16.58 21.29 -21.62
C LYS A 318 15.49 20.22 -21.61
N LYS A 319 14.97 19.91 -22.80
CA LYS A 319 13.87 18.96 -22.96
C LYS A 319 14.25 17.63 -22.32
N VAL A 320 13.35 17.10 -21.50
CA VAL A 320 13.50 15.84 -20.80
C VAL A 320 12.24 15.01 -21.05
N GLU A 321 12.40 13.70 -21.12
CA GLU A 321 11.34 12.75 -21.38
C GLU A 321 11.17 11.79 -20.18
N LYS A 322 10.03 11.09 -20.16
CA LYS A 322 9.81 10.05 -19.15
C LYS A 322 10.89 8.99 -19.30
N GLY A 323 11.52 8.65 -18.19
CA GLY A 323 12.61 7.68 -18.13
C GLY A 323 14.02 8.28 -18.25
N ASP A 324 14.15 9.58 -18.45
CA ASP A 324 15.45 10.22 -18.37
C ASP A 324 15.94 10.36 -16.93
N ILE A 325 17.25 10.47 -16.79
CA ILE A 325 17.91 10.76 -15.52
C ILE A 325 18.42 12.20 -15.59
N ILE A 326 18.16 12.96 -14.53
CA ILE A 326 18.66 14.32 -14.36
C ILE A 326 19.63 14.40 -13.17
N SER A 327 20.57 15.33 -13.26
CA SER A 327 21.58 15.62 -12.24
C SER A 327 21.74 17.14 -12.09
N ASP A 328 22.65 17.59 -11.22
CA ASP A 328 22.97 19.01 -10.98
C ASP A 328 21.71 19.86 -10.70
N CYS A 329 20.74 19.27 -10.00
CA CYS A 329 19.43 19.85 -9.75
C CYS A 329 19.52 21.07 -8.83
N LYS A 330 19.26 22.27 -9.38
CA LYS A 330 19.13 23.50 -8.60
C LYS A 330 17.69 23.67 -8.12
N LEU A 331 17.42 23.15 -6.92
CA LEU A 331 16.12 23.19 -6.27
C LEU A 331 15.98 24.42 -5.37
N ILE A 332 14.83 25.08 -5.45
CA ILE A 332 14.41 26.11 -4.50
C ILE A 332 13.00 25.80 -4.00
N GLN A 333 12.65 26.31 -2.82
CA GLN A 333 11.27 26.29 -2.35
C GLN A 333 10.62 27.64 -2.62
N LYS A 334 9.37 27.62 -3.03
CA LYS A 334 8.52 28.81 -3.17
C LYS A 334 7.16 28.52 -2.55
N ASN A 335 6.49 29.56 -2.08
CA ASN A 335 5.09 29.44 -1.70
C ASN A 335 4.22 29.10 -2.91
N LYS A 336 3.22 28.25 -2.71
CA LYS A 336 2.24 27.91 -3.74
C LYS A 336 1.34 29.12 -4.01
N MET A 337 1.00 29.30 -5.27
CA MET A 337 -0.03 30.26 -5.66
C MET A 337 -1.36 29.50 -5.79
N LYS A 338 -2.40 29.97 -5.10
CA LYS A 338 -3.76 29.46 -5.22
C LYS A 338 -4.67 30.55 -5.77
N LYS A 339 -5.53 30.19 -6.73
CA LYS A 339 -6.53 31.12 -7.23
C LYS A 339 -7.69 31.22 -6.24
N VAL A 340 -7.91 32.40 -5.68
CA VAL A 340 -9.03 32.70 -4.77
C VAL A 340 -9.89 33.76 -5.46
N GLY A 341 -11.04 33.34 -5.99
CA GLY A 341 -11.84 34.19 -6.90
C GLY A 341 -11.13 34.40 -8.23
N GLU A 342 -10.85 35.66 -8.58
CA GLU A 342 -10.12 36.03 -9.81
C GLU A 342 -8.61 36.24 -9.61
N GLU A 343 -8.16 36.37 -8.35
CA GLU A 343 -6.77 36.70 -8.01
C GLU A 343 -5.95 35.48 -7.60
N TRP A 344 -4.64 35.55 -7.85
CA TRP A 344 -3.67 34.55 -7.38
C TRP A 344 -3.07 35.01 -6.06
N VAL A 345 -3.34 34.25 -5.00
CA VAL A 345 -2.85 34.53 -3.65
C VAL A 345 -1.76 33.53 -3.29
N GLU A 346 -0.70 34.02 -2.67
CA GLU A 346 0.40 33.22 -2.14
C GLU A 346 -0.05 32.51 -0.84
N THR A 347 0.18 31.20 -0.74
CA THR A 347 -0.17 30.41 0.44
C THR A 347 1.07 30.09 1.27
N GLU A 348 0.88 29.70 2.53
CA GLU A 348 1.99 29.23 3.39
C GLU A 348 2.53 27.85 2.98
N GLU A 349 1.87 27.15 2.05
CA GLU A 349 2.34 25.86 1.56
C GLU A 349 3.51 26.04 0.60
N LEU A 350 4.65 25.40 0.89
CA LEU A 350 5.80 25.41 0.00
C LEU A 350 5.67 24.38 -1.12
N GLU A 351 6.25 24.69 -2.27
CA GLU A 351 6.47 23.79 -3.40
C GLU A 351 7.90 23.87 -3.92
N TRP A 352 8.41 22.73 -4.38
CA TRP A 352 9.75 22.63 -4.95
C TRP A 352 9.78 23.10 -6.40
N TRP A 353 10.73 23.97 -6.73
CA TRP A 353 11.01 24.46 -8.07
C TRP A 353 12.42 24.06 -8.50
N LEU A 354 12.51 23.35 -9.61
CA LEU A 354 13.72 23.01 -10.32
C LEU A 354 14.07 24.15 -11.30
N GLN A 355 14.98 25.03 -10.87
CA GLN A 355 15.41 26.18 -11.67
C GLN A 355 16.29 25.74 -12.85
N ASP A 356 17.15 24.77 -12.61
CA ASP A 356 18.09 24.24 -13.58
C ASP A 356 18.44 22.78 -13.25
N TYR A 357 18.82 22.03 -14.28
CA TYR A 357 19.22 20.62 -14.19
C TYR A 357 20.07 20.24 -15.41
N LYS A 358 20.75 19.11 -15.35
CA LYS A 358 21.43 18.49 -16.50
C LYS A 358 20.73 17.18 -16.82
N VAL A 359 20.44 16.94 -18.10
CA VAL A 359 19.92 15.64 -18.57
C VAL A 359 21.13 14.75 -18.83
N GLU A 360 21.18 13.60 -18.18
CA GLU A 360 22.25 12.63 -18.34
C GLU A 360 21.93 11.68 -19.49
N VAL A 361 22.93 11.41 -20.32
CA VAL A 361 22.79 10.59 -21.53
C VAL A 361 23.16 9.12 -21.26
N ILE A 362 23.55 8.75 -20.04
CA ILE A 362 24.26 7.49 -19.79
C ILE A 362 23.40 6.50 -19.01
N GLY A 363 23.23 5.32 -19.60
CA GLY A 363 22.95 4.08 -18.89
C GLY A 363 24.17 3.70 -18.07
N PHE A 364 24.08 3.92 -16.76
CA PHE A 364 25.00 3.36 -15.77
C PHE A 364 24.60 1.93 -15.46
#